data_AF-A0ABD0NHX3-F1
#
_entry.id   AF-A0ABD0NHX3-F1
#
_cell.length_a   1.000
_cell.length_b   1.000
_cell.length_c   1.000
_cell.angle_alpha   90.00
_cell.angle_beta   90.00
_cell.angle_gamma   90.00
#
_symmetry.space_group_name_H-M   'P 1'
#
loop_
_entity.id
_entity.type
_entity.pdbx_description
1 polymer ?
#
loop_
_entity_poly.entity_id
_entity_poly.type
_entity_poly.pdbx_seq_one_letter_code
_entity_poly.pdbx_strand_id
1 'polypeptide(L)'
;VPKNFTVKLVTKTSVLLTWKFSDSRFPYRCMIEYNRQKVDIDARMTKALITNLRPNSTYEFRITCQESSDGGPKHKLVARTAPPILVRRPELDLKREPDSTLTIVFPPLESKELI
;
A
#
# COMPACT_ATOMS: atom_id res chain seq x y z
N VAL A 1 -21.33 5.70 2.23
CA VAL A 1 -20.08 5.78 1.43
C VAL A 1 -18.88 5.71 2.37
N PRO A 2 -17.84 4.91 2.09
CA PRO A 2 -16.64 4.83 2.94
C PRO A 2 -15.90 6.17 2.95
N LYS A 3 -15.61 6.69 4.14
CA LYS A 3 -14.71 7.82 4.39
C LYS A 3 -13.30 7.34 4.73
N ASN A 4 -12.33 8.24 4.63
CA ASN A 4 -10.93 7.99 4.99
C ASN A 4 -10.34 6.74 4.33
N PHE A 5 -10.67 6.51 3.05
CA PHE A 5 -10.04 5.46 2.28
C PHE A 5 -8.56 5.79 2.11
N THR A 6 -7.69 4.98 2.72
CA THR A 6 -6.26 5.27 2.81
C THR A 6 -5.42 3.99 2.74
N VAL A 7 -4.14 4.17 2.46
CA VAL A 7 -3.12 3.14 2.48
C VAL A 7 -2.53 3.07 3.88
N LYS A 8 -2.61 1.89 4.50
CA LYS A 8 -1.99 1.65 5.81
C LYS A 8 -0.59 1.06 5.69
N LEU A 9 -0.34 0.23 4.68
CA LEU A 9 0.95 -0.42 4.45
C LEU A 9 1.15 -0.69 2.96
N VAL A 10 2.39 -0.57 2.51
CA VAL A 10 2.81 -0.98 1.17
C VAL A 10 4.03 -1.90 1.29
N THR A 11 3.99 -3.02 0.59
CA THR A 11 5.12 -3.95 0.47
C THR A 11 5.56 -4.05 -0.99
N LYS A 12 6.54 -4.93 -1.25
CA LYS A 12 7.01 -5.25 -2.60
C LYS A 12 5.87 -5.72 -3.52
N THR A 13 4.89 -6.45 -3.00
CA THR A 13 3.86 -7.12 -3.81
C THR A 13 2.45 -7.00 -3.24
N SER A 14 2.25 -6.17 -2.22
CA SER A 14 0.94 -6.00 -1.61
C SER A 14 0.70 -4.59 -1.06
N VAL A 15 -0.56 -4.22 -0.95
CA VAL A 15 -1.03 -2.97 -0.34
C VAL A 15 -2.14 -3.29 0.66
N LEU A 16 -2.03 -2.77 1.87
CA LEU A 16 -3.10 -2.81 2.87
C LEU A 16 -3.90 -1.52 2.80
N LEU A 17 -5.15 -1.64 2.41
CA LEU A 17 -6.12 -0.55 2.30
C LEU A 17 -7.01 -0.53 3.55
N THR A 18 -7.43 0.65 3.98
CA THR A 18 -8.33 0.83 5.12
C THR A 18 -9.35 1.93 4.86
N TRP A 19 -10.51 1.86 5.52
CA TRP A 19 -11.58 2.85 5.41
C TRP A 19 -12.40 2.91 6.70
N LYS A 20 -13.19 3.97 6.88
CA LYS A 20 -14.21 4.11 7.93
C LYS A 20 -15.57 4.42 7.30
N PHE A 21 -16.67 4.08 7.94
CA PHE A 21 -17.99 4.57 7.51
C PHE A 21 -18.46 5.67 8.44
N SER A 22 -19.14 6.68 7.90
CA SER A 22 -19.73 7.76 8.70
C SER A 22 -21.09 7.42 9.29
N ASP A 23 -21.75 6.38 8.78
CA ASP A 23 -23.02 5.87 9.31
C ASP A 23 -22.81 4.42 9.78
N SER A 24 -23.52 4.05 10.83
CA SER A 24 -23.66 2.70 11.38
C SER A 24 -24.33 1.72 10.42
N ARG A 25 -25.05 2.24 9.40
CA ARG A 25 -25.56 1.45 8.28
C ARG A 25 -24.42 1.15 7.30
N PHE A 26 -23.65 0.11 7.62
CA PHE A 26 -22.59 -0.40 6.76
C PHE A 26 -23.19 -1.08 5.52
N PRO A 27 -22.85 -0.67 4.29
CA PRO A 27 -23.26 -1.44 3.12
C PRO A 27 -22.55 -2.80 3.16
N TYR A 28 -23.29 -3.91 3.11
CA TYR A 28 -22.71 -5.25 3.26
C TYR A 28 -21.71 -5.63 2.16
N ARG A 29 -21.80 -4.98 0.99
CA ARG A 29 -21.02 -5.31 -0.20
C ARG A 29 -20.40 -4.05 -0.82
N CYS A 30 -19.08 -4.01 -0.78
CA CYS A 30 -18.28 -3.04 -1.52
C CYS A 30 -17.35 -3.79 -2.48
N MET A 31 -16.84 -3.06 -3.46
CA MET A 31 -15.92 -3.56 -4.47
C MET A 31 -14.71 -2.62 -4.55
N ILE A 32 -13.52 -3.20 -4.57
CA ILE A 32 -12.28 -2.49 -4.88
C ILE A 32 -11.89 -2.78 -6.33
N GLU A 33 -11.66 -1.72 -7.10
CA GLU A 33 -11.18 -1.79 -8.47
C GLU A 33 -9.74 -1.26 -8.54
N TYR A 34 -8.86 -2.01 -9.21
CA TYR A 34 -7.47 -1.63 -9.48
C TYR A 34 -6.96 -2.36 -10.72
N ASN A 35 -6.24 -1.68 -11.61
CA ASN A 35 -5.65 -2.29 -12.82
C ASN A 35 -6.62 -3.21 -13.59
N ARG A 36 -7.88 -2.77 -13.80
CA ARG A 36 -8.98 -3.56 -14.42
C ARG A 36 -9.41 -4.83 -13.66
N GLN A 37 -8.88 -5.07 -12.47
CA GLN A 37 -9.31 -6.11 -11.56
C GLN A 37 -10.36 -5.55 -10.59
N LYS A 38 -11.27 -6.43 -10.17
CA LYS A 38 -12.35 -6.11 -9.23
C LYS A 38 -12.35 -7.16 -8.12
N VAL A 39 -12.43 -6.72 -6.88
CA VAL A 39 -12.44 -7.58 -5.70
C VAL A 39 -13.62 -7.19 -4.83
N ASP A 40 -14.55 -8.11 -4.65
CA ASP A 40 -15.64 -7.94 -3.68
C ASP A 40 -15.09 -8.08 -2.26
N ILE A 41 -15.51 -7.17 -1.39
CA ILE A 41 -15.04 -7.08 -0.01
C ILE A 41 -16.21 -6.92 0.95
N ASP A 42 -16.08 -7.55 2.12
CA ASP A 42 -16.94 -7.26 3.26
C ASP A 42 -16.52 -5.92 3.87
N ALA A 43 -17.37 -4.92 3.70
CA ALA A 43 -17.14 -3.57 4.15
C ALA A 43 -16.92 -3.47 5.67
N ARG A 44 -17.50 -4.38 6.46
CA ARG A 44 -17.40 -4.42 7.93
C ARG A 44 -15.97 -4.68 8.41
N MET A 45 -15.15 -5.31 7.58
CA MET A 45 -13.75 -5.55 7.90
C MET A 45 -12.94 -4.25 8.01
N THR A 46 -13.38 -3.15 7.39
CA THR A 46 -12.71 -1.84 7.36
C THR A 46 -11.27 -1.84 6.82
N LYS A 47 -10.83 -2.98 6.27
CA LYS A 47 -9.50 -3.19 5.71
C LYS A 47 -9.55 -4.27 4.62
N ALA A 48 -8.70 -4.14 3.62
CA ALA A 48 -8.47 -5.15 2.59
C ALA A 48 -6.98 -5.24 2.25
N LEU A 49 -6.46 -6.45 2.16
CA LEU A 49 -5.11 -6.71 1.68
C LEU A 49 -5.19 -7.08 0.19
N ILE A 50 -4.57 -6.28 -0.67
CA ILE A 50 -4.41 -6.59 -2.08
C ILE A 50 -3.01 -7.17 -2.29
N THR A 51 -2.91 -8.37 -2.85
CA THR A 51 -1.65 -9.11 -3.05
C THR A 51 -1.35 -9.29 -4.54
N ASN A 52 -0.23 -9.97 -4.84
CA ASN A 52 0.18 -10.31 -6.21
C ASN A 52 0.39 -9.10 -7.13
N LEU A 53 0.75 -7.95 -6.53
CA LEU A 53 1.09 -6.74 -7.26
C LEU A 53 2.53 -6.82 -7.79
N ARG A 54 2.78 -6.14 -8.90
CA ARG A 54 4.15 -6.00 -9.45
C ARG A 54 4.96 -5.09 -8.53
N PRO A 55 6.24 -5.40 -8.26
CA PRO A 55 7.15 -4.51 -7.55
C PRO A 55 7.38 -3.20 -8.30
N ASN A 56 7.76 -2.15 -7.58
CA ASN A 56 8.09 -0.84 -8.13
C ASN A 56 7.03 -0.28 -9.11
N SER A 57 5.75 -0.51 -8.83
CA SER A 57 4.66 -0.19 -9.75
C SER A 57 3.59 0.64 -9.04
N THR A 58 3.10 1.66 -9.73
CA THR A 58 2.04 2.55 -9.24
C THR A 58 0.68 1.98 -9.58
N TYR A 59 -0.19 1.88 -8.58
CA TYR A 59 -1.55 1.40 -8.68
C TYR A 59 -2.53 2.47 -8.20
N GLU A 60 -3.61 2.67 -8.96
CA GLU A 60 -4.79 3.40 -8.50
C GLU A 60 -5.81 2.40 -7.97
N PHE A 61 -6.28 2.63 -6.75
CA PHE A 61 -7.31 1.83 -6.09
C PHE A 61 -8.56 2.67 -5.92
N ARG A 62 -9.71 2.08 -6.22
CA ARG A 62 -11.02 2.73 -6.05
C ARG A 62 -11.98 1.82 -5.31
N ILE A 63 -12.63 2.33 -4.28
CA ILE A 63 -13.69 1.62 -3.55
C ILE A 63 -15.08 2.12 -3.95
N THR A 64 -16.02 1.21 -4.19
CA THR A 64 -17.43 1.51 -4.53
C THR A 64 -18.37 0.59 -3.73
N CYS A 65 -19.51 1.06 -3.25
CA CYS A 65 -20.45 0.26 -2.44
C CYS A 65 -21.89 0.38 -2.98
N GLN A 66 -22.69 -0.69 -2.92
CA GLN A 66 -23.99 -0.77 -3.63
C GLN A 66 -25.01 0.33 -3.28
N GLU A 67 -25.01 0.86 -2.04
CA GLU A 67 -25.92 1.94 -1.63
C GLU A 67 -25.49 3.35 -2.07
N SER A 68 -24.37 3.51 -2.80
CA SER A 68 -24.06 4.81 -3.40
C SER A 68 -24.87 5.02 -4.69
N SER A 69 -26.19 5.19 -4.58
CA SER A 69 -27.09 5.38 -5.72
C SER A 69 -26.90 6.70 -6.46
N ASP A 70 -26.10 7.62 -5.91
CA ASP A 70 -26.02 9.02 -6.36
C ASP A 70 -24.73 9.37 -7.10
N GLY A 71 -23.97 8.38 -7.60
CA GLY A 71 -22.68 8.66 -8.23
C GLY A 71 -21.67 9.31 -7.28
N GLY A 72 -21.81 9.03 -5.97
CA GLY A 72 -21.06 9.65 -4.88
C GLY A 72 -19.53 9.57 -5.04
N PRO A 73 -18.78 10.38 -4.27
CA PRO A 73 -17.35 10.59 -4.46
C PRO A 73 -16.61 9.26 -4.59
N LYS A 74 -15.99 9.06 -5.75
CA LYS A 74 -15.13 7.92 -6.03
C LYS A 74 -13.88 8.09 -5.17
N HIS A 75 -13.88 7.49 -3.99
CA HIS A 75 -12.71 7.50 -3.12
C HIS A 75 -11.63 6.67 -3.80
N LYS A 76 -10.70 7.38 -4.44
CA LYS A 76 -9.53 6.83 -5.11
C LYS A 76 -8.29 7.20 -4.33
N LEU A 77 -7.32 6.29 -4.35
CA LEU A 77 -6.00 6.56 -3.83
C LEU A 77 -4.96 5.90 -4.73
N VAL A 78 -3.73 6.38 -4.63
CA VAL A 78 -2.59 5.86 -5.38
C VAL A 78 -1.58 5.30 -4.40
N ALA A 79 -1.06 4.11 -4.70
CA ALA A 79 0.06 3.51 -3.99
C ALA A 79 1.09 2.98 -4.97
N ARG A 80 2.38 3.19 -4.66
CA ARG A 80 3.49 2.60 -5.41
C ARG A 80 4.10 1.48 -4.58
N THR A 81 4.07 0.26 -5.09
CA THR A 81 4.69 -0.89 -4.43
C THR A 81 6.19 -0.67 -4.25
N ALA A 82 6.74 -1.21 -3.16
CA ALA A 82 8.15 -1.06 -2.87
C ALA A 82 8.99 -1.67 -4.02
N PRO A 83 10.16 -1.07 -4.34
CA PRO A 83 11.09 -1.71 -5.24
C PRO A 83 11.58 -3.04 -4.66
N PRO A 84 12.18 -3.92 -5.49
CA PRO A 84 12.90 -5.07 -4.98
C PRO A 84 13.95 -4.61 -3.96
N ILE A 85 13.74 -4.92 -2.69
CA ILE A 85 14.76 -4.71 -1.66
C ILE A 85 15.71 -5.90 -1.76
N LEU A 86 16.92 -5.68 -2.24
CA LEU A 86 17.99 -6.65 -2.10
C LEU A 86 18.31 -6.72 -0.60
N VAL A 87 17.91 -7.81 0.05
CA VAL A 87 18.15 -8.02 1.48
C VAL A 87 19.62 -8.45 1.64
N ARG A 88 20.54 -7.50 1.44
CA ARG A 88 21.91 -7.65 1.95
C ARG A 88 21.94 -7.09 3.36
N ARG A 89 22.51 -7.86 4.28
CA ARG A 89 22.67 -7.43 5.66
C ARG A 89 23.59 -6.20 5.68
N PRO A 90 23.28 -5.15 6.45
CA PRO A 90 24.23 -4.07 6.69
C PRO A 90 25.53 -4.64 7.27
N GLU A 91 26.66 -4.12 6.80
CA GLU A 91 27.98 -4.58 7.22
C GLU A 91 28.59 -3.59 8.21
N LEU A 92 29.34 -4.09 9.19
CA LEU A 92 30.10 -3.26 10.11
C LEU A 92 31.43 -2.90 9.45
N ASP A 93 31.72 -1.61 9.34
CA ASP A 93 33.01 -1.14 8.82
C ASP A 93 34.03 -1.01 9.95
N LEU A 94 34.57 -2.15 10.38
CA LEU A 94 35.56 -2.25 11.46
C LEU A 94 36.90 -1.57 11.13
N LYS A 95 37.12 -1.12 9.89
CA LYS A 95 38.35 -0.45 9.47
C LYS A 95 38.30 1.07 9.69
N ARG A 96 37.11 1.62 9.98
CA ARG A 96 36.84 3.06 10.12
C ARG A 96 36.41 3.45 11.54
N GLU A 97 36.89 2.73 12.55
CA GLU A 97 36.53 2.94 13.95
C GLU A 97 37.57 3.86 14.63
N PRO A 98 37.24 5.12 14.99
CA PRO A 98 37.84 5.77 16.14
C PRO A 98 37.29 5.13 17.44
N ASP A 99 38.05 5.19 18.55
CA ASP A 99 37.83 4.45 19.82
C ASP A 99 36.41 4.53 20.46
N SER A 100 35.47 5.31 19.92
CA SER A 100 34.11 5.50 20.45
C SER A 100 32.98 5.47 19.41
N THR A 101 33.22 5.18 18.13
CA THR A 101 32.18 5.28 17.08
C THR A 101 32.11 4.09 16.14
N LEU A 102 30.97 3.40 16.16
CA LEU A 102 30.63 2.26 15.29
C LEU A 102 30.04 2.68 13.94
N THR A 103 30.65 2.28 12.83
CA THR A 103 30.16 2.58 11.47
C THR A 103 29.43 1.39 10.84
N ILE A 104 28.16 1.57 10.47
CA ILE A 104 27.34 0.57 9.76
C ILE A 104 27.14 1.01 8.30
N VAL A 105 27.50 0.15 7.37
CA VAL A 105 27.34 0.36 5.92
C VAL A 105 26.10 -0.38 5.44
N PHE A 106 25.17 0.37 4.86
CA PHE A 106 23.97 -0.19 4.24
C PHE A 106 24.23 -0.47 2.75
N PRO A 107 23.68 -1.56 2.19
CA PRO A 107 23.78 -1.82 0.76
C PRO A 107 23.06 -0.71 -0.03
N PRO A 108 23.54 -0.36 -1.24
CA PRO A 108 22.86 0.59 -2.09
C PRO A 108 21.47 0.06 -2.44
N LEU A 109 20.45 0.90 -2.26
CA LEU A 109 19.13 0.63 -2.81
C LEU A 109 19.20 0.84 -4.32
N GLU A 110 18.84 -0.16 -5.12
CA GLU A 110 18.67 0.02 -6.56
C GLU A 110 17.48 0.97 -6.81
N SER A 111 17.74 2.29 -6.78
CA SER A 111 16.87 3.26 -7.43
C SER A 111 17.19 3.20 -8.91
N LYS A 112 16.44 2.40 -9.68
CA LYS A 112 16.30 2.74 -11.10
C LYS A 112 15.57 4.08 -11.14
N GLU A 113 16.34 5.16 -11.18
CA GLU A 113 15.85 6.44 -11.68
C GLU A 113 15.33 6.16 -13.09
N LEU A 114 14.03 6.38 -13.29
CA LEU A 114 13.43 6.36 -14.61
C LEU A 114 13.95 7.60 -15.33
N ILE A 115 14.74 7.38 -16.39
CA ILE A 115 14.84 8.31 -17.52
C ILE A 115 13.46 8.43 -18.17
#